data_AF-A0AAV4AGM5-F1
#
_entry.id   AF-A0AAV4AGM5-F1
#
_cell.length_a   1.000
_cell.length_b   1.000
_cell.length_c   1.000
_cell.angle_alpha   90.00
_cell.angle_beta   90.00
_cell.angle_gamma   90.00
#
_symmetry.space_group_name_H-M   'P 1'
#
loop_
_entity.id
_entity.type
_entity.pdbx_description
1 polymer ?
#
loop_
_entity_poly.entity_id
_entity_poly.type
_entity_poly.pdbx_seq_one_letter_code
_entity_poly.pdbx_strand_id
1 'polypeptide(L)'
;MDDPCIVEIDLLLNSVGPVSNLEMELTTSFYLRQEWMDPRLTFQTTEDIPEPIAISMDYLPRLWIPDLFFTLGRESYRHDTTTPNVFLRLWANGSVLFSQSFNTKDVIFQWSSKRQATFVLPSAYLAEFVLSKVAAGDCTETFATGTFTCLESILTLERQMGFYMTQTYIPSILIVMLSWAAF
;
A
#
# COMPACT_ATOMS: atom_id res chain seq x y z
N MET A 1 -17.58 -22.51 18.28
CA MET A 1 -16.18 -22.20 18.63
C MET A 1 -15.68 -21.59 17.37
N ASP A 2 -15.59 -20.27 17.38
CA ASP A 2 -15.61 -19.50 16.17
C ASP A 2 -14.17 -19.05 15.96
N ASP A 3 -13.51 -19.70 15.00
CA ASP A 3 -12.12 -19.43 14.67
C ASP A 3 -11.97 -17.96 14.20
N PRO A 4 -10.83 -17.30 14.48
CA PRO A 4 -10.64 -15.90 14.11
C PRO A 4 -10.74 -15.71 12.59
N CYS A 5 -11.45 -14.65 12.17
CA CYS A 5 -11.56 -14.30 10.75
C CYS A 5 -10.18 -13.89 10.22
N ILE A 6 -9.62 -14.69 9.30
CA ILE A 6 -8.36 -14.40 8.63
C ILE A 6 -8.64 -13.45 7.46
N VAL A 7 -7.96 -12.30 7.44
CA VAL A 7 -8.00 -11.33 6.36
C VAL A 7 -6.66 -11.38 5.60
N GLU A 8 -6.69 -11.92 4.38
CA GLU A 8 -5.56 -11.86 3.44
C GLU A 8 -5.42 -10.44 2.87
N ILE A 9 -4.23 -9.85 2.96
CA ILE A 9 -3.89 -8.54 2.40
C ILE A 9 -3.04 -8.68 1.13
N ASP A 10 -3.37 -7.87 0.13
CA ASP A 10 -2.60 -7.65 -1.10
C ASP A 10 -2.45 -6.13 -1.32
N LEU A 11 -1.21 -5.64 -1.33
CA LEU A 11 -0.87 -4.22 -1.52
C LEU A 11 -0.22 -4.02 -2.89
N LEU A 12 -0.87 -3.20 -3.71
CA LEU A 12 -0.47 -2.85 -5.07
C LEU A 12 -0.02 -1.39 -5.13
N LEU A 13 1.29 -1.16 -5.14
CA LEU A 13 1.89 0.16 -5.26
C LEU A 13 1.68 0.71 -6.69
N ASN A 14 0.92 1.80 -6.81
CA ASN A 14 0.59 2.43 -8.09
C ASN A 14 1.60 3.53 -8.46
N SER A 15 2.00 4.36 -7.49
CA SER A 15 3.03 5.38 -7.69
C SER A 15 3.72 5.76 -6.38
N VAL A 16 4.99 6.17 -6.50
CA VAL A 16 5.74 6.85 -5.45
C VAL A 16 5.86 8.32 -5.88
N GLY A 17 5.36 9.22 -5.04
CA GLY A 17 5.43 10.67 -5.20
C GLY A 17 6.71 11.25 -4.59
N PRO A 18 6.82 12.58 -4.45
CA PRO A 18 8.02 13.22 -3.94
C PRO A 18 8.32 12.83 -2.48
N VAL A 19 9.61 12.79 -2.15
CA VAL A 19 10.13 12.66 -0.78
C VAL A 19 10.38 14.07 -0.23
N SER A 20 9.72 14.46 0.86
CA SER A 20 10.07 15.68 1.59
C SER A 20 11.30 15.39 2.47
N ASN A 21 12.50 15.72 1.97
CA ASN A 21 13.74 15.62 2.76
C ASN A 21 13.70 16.46 4.05
N LEU A 22 12.81 17.46 4.15
CA LEU A 22 12.68 18.36 5.31
C LEU A 22 11.77 17.78 6.40
N GLU A 23 10.64 17.19 6.02
CA GLU A 23 9.63 16.66 6.94
C GLU A 23 9.76 15.14 7.17
N MET A 24 10.66 14.48 6.41
CA MET A 24 10.85 13.03 6.36
C MET A 24 9.60 12.27 5.86
N GLU A 25 8.84 12.91 4.97
CA GLU A 25 7.60 12.36 4.42
C GLU A 25 7.76 11.79 3.01
N LEU A 26 6.94 10.79 2.71
CA LEU A 26 6.87 10.14 1.40
C LEU A 26 5.40 9.95 1.01
N THR A 27 4.96 10.64 -0.03
CA THR A 27 3.63 10.44 -0.60
C THR A 27 3.62 9.21 -1.50
N THR A 28 2.78 8.21 -1.24
CA THR A 28 2.57 7.06 -2.15
C THR A 28 1.10 6.84 -2.44
N SER A 29 0.76 6.50 -3.67
CA SER A 29 -0.56 5.99 -4.02
C SER A 29 -0.49 4.47 -4.21
N PHE A 30 -1.35 3.73 -3.51
CA PHE A 30 -1.51 2.29 -3.63
C PHE A 30 -2.99 1.90 -3.62
N TYR A 31 -3.27 0.72 -4.18
CA TYR A 31 -4.51 0.01 -3.93
C TYR A 31 -4.27 -1.03 -2.84
N LEU A 32 -5.13 -1.04 -1.83
CA LEU A 32 -5.13 -2.03 -0.77
C LEU A 32 -6.32 -2.96 -0.97
N ARG A 33 -6.03 -4.26 -1.01
CA ARG A 33 -7.02 -5.32 -1.15
C ARG A 33 -7.05 -6.15 0.11
N GLN A 34 -8.27 -6.45 0.55
CA GLN A 34 -8.57 -7.33 1.67
C GLN A 34 -9.43 -8.48 1.14
N GLU A 35 -9.04 -9.71 1.43
CA GLU A 35 -9.76 -10.93 1.04
C GLU A 35 -10.07 -11.74 2.31
N TRP A 36 -11.36 -11.91 2.62
CA TRP A 36 -11.81 -12.66 3.80
C TRP A 36 -12.98 -13.57 3.46
N MET A 37 -13.31 -14.50 4.37
CA MET A 37 -14.43 -15.43 4.21
C MET A 37 -15.53 -15.10 5.22
N ASP A 38 -16.75 -14.81 4.75
CA ASP A 38 -17.92 -14.60 5.58
C ASP A 38 -19.02 -15.62 5.22
N PRO A 39 -19.22 -16.68 6.04
CA PRO A 39 -20.24 -17.68 5.81
C PRO A 39 -21.68 -17.15 5.75
N ARG A 40 -21.95 -15.91 6.20
CA ARG A 40 -23.27 -15.27 6.12
C ARG A 40 -23.61 -14.78 4.71
N LEU A 41 -22.63 -14.75 3.80
CA LEU A 41 -22.75 -14.23 2.44
C LEU A 41 -22.72 -15.34 1.37
N THR A 42 -22.72 -16.62 1.76
CA THR A 42 -22.83 -17.74 0.82
C THR A 42 -24.16 -17.69 0.06
N PHE A 43 -24.11 -17.87 -1.25
CA PHE A 43 -25.29 -17.91 -2.12
C PHE A 43 -25.19 -19.08 -3.12
N GLN A 44 -26.29 -19.41 -3.79
CA GLN A 44 -26.30 -20.38 -4.88
C GLN A 44 -26.26 -19.65 -6.22
N THR A 45 -25.25 -19.96 -7.04
CA THR A 45 -25.09 -19.47 -8.41
C THR A 45 -26.26 -19.96 -9.28
N THR A 46 -26.92 -19.05 -10.00
CA THR A 46 -28.02 -19.35 -10.94
C THR A 46 -27.76 -18.63 -12.26
N GLU A 47 -28.59 -18.85 -13.29
CA GLU A 47 -28.43 -18.14 -14.58
C GLU A 47 -28.54 -16.60 -14.43
N ASP A 48 -29.34 -16.12 -13.47
CA ASP A 48 -29.48 -14.70 -13.12
C ASP A 48 -28.36 -14.17 -12.20
N ILE A 49 -27.60 -15.05 -11.53
CA ILE A 49 -26.62 -14.71 -10.48
C ILE A 49 -25.25 -15.29 -10.84
N PRO A 50 -24.47 -14.61 -11.70
CA PRO A 50 -23.14 -15.07 -12.10
C PRO A 50 -22.09 -14.87 -11.00
N GLU A 51 -21.07 -15.74 -11.00
CA GLU A 51 -19.96 -15.69 -10.06
C GLU A 51 -18.66 -15.19 -10.73
N PRO A 52 -17.91 -14.25 -10.12
CA PRO A 52 -18.22 -13.52 -8.88
C PRO A 52 -19.18 -12.34 -9.12
N ILE A 53 -20.05 -12.08 -8.14
CA ILE A 53 -20.94 -10.91 -8.14
C ILE A 53 -20.10 -9.65 -7.87
N ALA A 54 -20.25 -8.62 -8.70
CA ALA A 54 -19.78 -7.27 -8.38
C ALA A 54 -20.87 -6.51 -7.61
N ILE A 55 -20.58 -6.08 -6.39
CA ILE A 55 -21.55 -5.43 -5.49
C ILE A 55 -21.34 -3.91 -5.51
N SER A 56 -22.43 -3.14 -5.57
CA SER A 56 -22.38 -1.66 -5.54
C SER A 56 -21.93 -1.13 -4.17
N MET A 57 -21.29 0.03 -4.19
CA MET A 57 -20.79 0.71 -2.99
C MET A 57 -21.92 1.08 -2.00
N ASP A 58 -23.16 1.20 -2.49
CA ASP A 58 -24.36 1.48 -1.68
C ASP A 58 -24.63 0.42 -0.60
N TYR A 59 -24.08 -0.78 -0.76
CA TYR A 59 -24.22 -1.88 0.20
C TYR A 59 -23.13 -1.90 1.27
N LEU A 60 -22.06 -1.11 1.14
CA LEU A 60 -20.96 -1.08 2.12
C LEU A 60 -21.41 -0.78 3.56
N PRO A 61 -22.36 0.15 3.83
CA PRO A 61 -22.87 0.40 5.19
C PRO A 61 -23.70 -0.75 5.79
N ARG A 62 -23.95 -1.83 5.03
CA ARG A 62 -24.68 -3.04 5.47
C ARG A 62 -23.77 -4.27 5.56
N LEU A 63 -22.52 -4.15 5.11
CA LEU A 63 -21.54 -5.23 5.10
C LEU A 63 -20.62 -5.07 6.32
N TRP A 64 -20.27 -6.16 6.98
CA TRP A 64 -19.12 -6.14 7.89
C TRP A 64 -17.83 -6.11 7.06
N ILE A 65 -17.03 -5.07 7.26
CA ILE A 65 -15.75 -4.85 6.59
C ILE A 65 -14.68 -4.85 7.68
N PRO A 66 -13.51 -5.47 7.48
CA PRO A 66 -12.37 -5.30 8.38
C PRO A 66 -11.88 -3.84 8.32
N ASP A 67 -12.14 -3.14 9.42
CA ASP A 67 -11.47 -1.92 9.84
C ASP A 67 -9.93 -2.19 9.79
N LEU A 68 -9.07 -1.35 9.19
CA LEU A 68 -7.61 -1.63 9.03
C LEU A 68 -6.77 -0.42 9.37
N PHE A 69 -5.47 -0.54 9.80
CA PHE A 69 -4.58 0.63 9.86
C PHE A 69 -3.07 0.58 9.60
N PHE A 70 -2.62 1.72 9.06
CA PHE A 70 -1.26 2.22 9.08
C PHE A 70 -0.99 2.97 10.39
N THR A 71 0.00 2.51 11.14
CA THR A 71 0.48 3.13 12.39
C THR A 71 1.40 4.33 12.18
N LEU A 72 1.98 4.46 10.97
CA LEU A 72 3.03 5.44 10.64
C LEU A 72 2.53 6.64 9.80
N GLY A 73 1.24 6.71 9.47
CA GLY A 73 0.67 7.79 8.65
C GLY A 73 0.50 9.09 9.43
N ARG A 74 1.24 10.15 9.08
CA ARG A 74 1.08 11.48 9.68
C ARG A 74 -0.23 12.17 9.24
N GLU A 75 -0.53 12.12 7.95
CA GLU A 75 -1.83 12.52 7.39
C GLU A 75 -2.36 11.46 6.41
N SER A 76 -3.68 11.44 6.26
CA SER A 76 -4.43 10.22 5.98
C SER A 76 -5.54 10.43 4.94
N TYR A 77 -5.21 11.11 3.84
CA TYR A 77 -6.22 11.47 2.84
C TYR A 77 -6.75 10.27 2.05
N ARG A 78 -8.07 10.03 2.15
CA ARG A 78 -8.83 9.22 1.20
C ARG A 78 -8.97 10.01 -0.12
N HIS A 79 -8.84 9.35 -1.27
CA HIS A 79 -9.03 9.99 -2.57
C HIS A 79 -10.52 10.26 -2.85
N ASP A 80 -11.04 11.35 -2.29
CA ASP A 80 -12.42 11.80 -2.45
C ASP A 80 -12.58 12.63 -3.74
N THR A 81 -12.65 11.97 -4.90
CA THR A 81 -12.90 12.65 -6.18
C THR A 81 -13.80 11.83 -7.10
N THR A 82 -14.96 12.42 -7.42
CA THR A 82 -16.09 11.96 -8.28
C THR A 82 -16.73 10.61 -7.98
N THR A 83 -15.98 9.55 -7.70
CA THR A 83 -16.49 8.26 -7.19
C THR A 83 -15.48 7.63 -6.23
N PRO A 84 -15.91 7.01 -5.11
CA PRO A 84 -15.01 6.20 -4.30
C PRO A 84 -14.42 5.09 -5.18
N ASN A 85 -13.09 5.01 -5.29
CA ASN A 85 -12.43 3.96 -6.06
C ASN A 85 -12.41 2.64 -5.25
N VAL A 86 -13.60 2.10 -5.03
CA VAL A 86 -13.91 0.94 -4.20
C VAL A 86 -14.60 -0.11 -5.08
N PHE A 87 -14.07 -1.32 -5.17
CA PHE A 87 -14.83 -2.44 -5.74
C PHE A 87 -14.89 -3.62 -4.77
N LEU A 88 -16.06 -4.24 -4.74
CA LEU A 88 -16.42 -5.35 -3.88
C LEU A 88 -16.85 -6.52 -4.77
N ARG A 89 -16.22 -7.68 -4.60
CA ARG A 89 -16.59 -8.93 -5.29
C ARG A 89 -16.90 -10.01 -4.28
N LEU A 90 -17.97 -10.76 -4.54
CA LEU A 90 -18.44 -11.87 -3.72
C LEU A 90 -18.49 -13.15 -4.55
N TRP A 91 -17.96 -14.24 -4.00
CA TRP A 91 -18.04 -15.60 -4.54
C TRP A 91 -19.13 -16.40 -3.81
N ALA A 92 -19.65 -17.44 -4.46
CA ALA A 92 -20.75 -18.26 -3.94
C ALA A 92 -20.39 -18.96 -2.62
N ASN A 93 -19.09 -19.24 -2.41
CA ASN A 93 -18.53 -19.78 -1.19
C ASN A 93 -18.44 -18.78 -0.01
N GLY A 94 -18.92 -17.55 -0.15
CA GLY A 94 -18.84 -16.52 0.89
C GLY A 94 -17.48 -15.81 1.00
N SER A 95 -16.55 -16.06 0.07
CA SER A 95 -15.32 -15.27 -0.04
C SER A 95 -15.65 -13.86 -0.55
N VAL A 96 -15.04 -12.85 0.09
CA VAL A 96 -15.20 -11.43 -0.21
C VAL A 96 -13.85 -10.85 -0.60
N LEU A 97 -13.75 -10.23 -1.78
CA LEU A 97 -12.61 -9.37 -2.15
C LEU A 97 -13.07 -7.92 -2.12
N PHE A 98 -12.45 -7.14 -1.26
CA PHE A 98 -12.66 -5.70 -1.12
C PHE A 98 -11.39 -4.97 -1.53
N SER A 99 -11.48 -4.08 -2.52
CA SER A 99 -10.33 -3.33 -3.04
C SER A 99 -10.64 -1.84 -2.99
N GLN A 100 -9.82 -1.05 -2.29
CA GLN A 100 -9.93 0.41 -2.30
C GLN A 100 -8.58 1.12 -2.11
N SER A 101 -8.55 2.44 -2.32
CA SER A 101 -7.47 3.30 -1.80
C SER A 101 -7.81 3.72 -0.35
N PHE A 102 -6.85 3.73 0.59
CA PHE A 102 -7.13 3.60 2.03
C PHE A 102 -6.33 4.55 2.94
N ASN A 103 -6.98 5.04 3.99
CA ASN A 103 -6.40 5.44 5.30
C ASN A 103 -7.51 5.31 6.40
N THR A 104 -7.17 5.27 7.71
CA THR A 104 -7.44 3.99 8.42
C THR A 104 -7.62 3.89 9.99
N LYS A 105 -8.41 2.88 10.46
CA LYS A 105 -8.45 2.09 11.76
C LYS A 105 -9.21 0.74 11.57
N ASP A 106 -9.10 -0.48 12.20
CA ASP A 106 -8.18 -1.32 13.08
C ASP A 106 -8.60 -2.87 13.14
N VAL A 107 -7.89 -3.90 12.59
CA VAL A 107 -8.20 -5.42 12.65
C VAL A 107 -6.91 -6.31 12.62
N ILE A 108 -7.04 -7.66 12.65
CA ILE A 108 -5.99 -8.70 12.48
C ILE A 108 -5.74 -9.07 10.99
N PHE A 109 -4.48 -9.27 10.58
CA PHE A 109 -4.08 -9.38 9.16
C PHE A 109 -3.02 -10.45 8.85
N GLN A 110 -3.04 -10.97 7.62
CA GLN A 110 -2.03 -11.86 7.05
C GLN A 110 -1.71 -11.48 5.60
N TRP A 111 -0.45 -11.57 5.14
CA TRP A 111 -0.12 -11.40 3.72
C TRP A 111 -0.73 -12.51 2.84
N SER A 112 -1.35 -12.14 1.72
CA SER A 112 -1.88 -13.12 0.75
C SER A 112 -0.76 -13.98 0.18
N SER A 113 -0.92 -15.31 0.29
CA SER A 113 0.03 -16.27 -0.28
C SER A 113 -0.11 -16.43 -1.80
N LYS A 114 -1.26 -16.02 -2.36
CA LYS A 114 -1.64 -16.24 -3.77
C LYS A 114 -1.04 -15.19 -4.71
N ARG A 115 -0.60 -14.04 -4.18
CA ARG A 115 -0.07 -12.89 -4.92
C ARG A 115 1.13 -12.37 -4.14
N GLN A 116 2.31 -12.29 -4.76
CA GLN A 116 3.41 -11.56 -4.14
C GLN A 116 2.99 -10.10 -3.95
N ALA A 117 2.94 -9.64 -2.70
CA ALA A 117 2.69 -8.24 -2.40
C ALA A 117 3.75 -7.38 -3.12
N THR A 118 3.30 -6.27 -3.72
CA THR A 118 4.06 -5.45 -4.67
C THR A 118 4.24 -6.05 -6.08
N PHE A 119 3.28 -5.75 -6.96
CA PHE A 119 3.58 -5.57 -8.38
C PHE A 119 3.91 -4.09 -8.62
N VAL A 120 5.13 -3.77 -9.07
CA VAL A 120 5.54 -2.39 -9.36
C VAL A 120 5.24 -2.04 -10.82
N LEU A 121 4.44 -1.00 -11.05
CA LEU A 121 4.30 -0.41 -12.38
C LEU A 121 5.55 0.42 -12.73
N PRO A 122 6.20 0.19 -13.89
CA PRO A 122 7.54 0.73 -14.18
C PRO A 122 7.51 2.19 -14.69
N SER A 123 6.98 3.13 -13.90
CA SER A 123 6.99 4.56 -14.22
C SER A 123 6.81 5.52 -13.01
N ALA A 124 7.33 5.17 -11.83
CA ALA A 124 7.43 6.11 -10.72
C ALA A 124 8.59 7.11 -10.94
N TYR A 125 8.30 8.26 -11.55
CA TYR A 125 9.28 9.32 -11.86
C TYR A 125 9.73 10.11 -10.61
N LEU A 126 10.50 9.45 -9.75
CA LEU A 126 11.24 10.07 -8.65
C LEU A 126 12.46 10.82 -9.21
N ALA A 127 12.57 12.13 -8.92
CA ALA A 127 13.66 12.96 -9.46
C ALA A 127 15.01 12.76 -8.73
N GLU A 128 14.96 12.63 -7.40
CA GLU A 128 16.16 12.45 -6.55
C GLU A 128 16.45 10.98 -6.18
N PHE A 129 15.51 10.08 -6.37
CA PHE A 129 15.56 8.70 -5.86
C PHE A 129 15.12 7.67 -6.90
N VAL A 130 15.37 6.40 -6.64
CA VAL A 130 14.83 5.25 -7.39
C VAL A 130 14.34 4.22 -6.40
N LEU A 131 13.17 3.62 -6.65
CA LEU A 131 12.68 2.48 -5.87
C LEU A 131 13.48 1.22 -6.26
N SER A 132 14.47 0.88 -5.44
CA SER A 132 15.40 -0.23 -5.69
C SER A 132 14.79 -1.59 -5.32
N LYS A 133 14.08 -1.65 -4.19
CA LYS A 133 13.48 -2.88 -3.66
C LYS A 133 12.21 -2.57 -2.89
N VAL A 134 11.28 -3.52 -2.90
CA VAL A 134 10.19 -3.62 -1.92
C VAL A 134 10.27 -4.96 -1.22
N ALA A 135 9.92 -5.01 0.06
CA ALA A 135 9.79 -6.25 0.83
C ALA A 135 8.53 -6.20 1.70
N ALA A 136 7.91 -7.35 1.90
CA ALA A 136 6.88 -7.56 2.92
C ALA A 136 7.55 -8.00 4.23
N GLY A 137 7.05 -7.46 5.35
CA GLY A 137 7.48 -7.76 6.71
C GLY A 137 6.28 -7.96 7.64
N ASP A 138 6.57 -8.34 8.87
CA ASP A 138 5.61 -8.57 9.95
C ASP A 138 6.10 -7.82 11.19
N CYS A 139 5.22 -6.99 11.75
CA CYS A 139 5.45 -6.11 12.89
C CYS A 139 4.53 -6.47 14.08
N THR A 140 4.02 -7.70 14.12
CA THR A 140 3.11 -8.19 15.17
C THR A 140 3.72 -8.06 16.57
N GLU A 141 3.08 -7.27 17.44
CA GLU A 141 3.55 -7.01 18.79
C GLU A 141 2.56 -7.51 19.87
N THR A 142 3.12 -7.96 20.98
CA THR A 142 2.39 -8.46 22.15
C THR A 142 2.36 -7.42 23.26
N PHE A 143 1.23 -6.74 23.43
CA PHE A 143 1.01 -5.76 24.49
C PHE A 143 0.30 -6.40 25.70
N ALA A 144 0.33 -5.71 26.84
CA ALA A 144 -0.38 -6.16 28.05
C ALA A 144 -1.91 -6.24 27.87
N THR A 145 -2.46 -5.63 26.82
CA THR A 145 -3.88 -5.68 26.41
C THR A 145 -4.21 -6.79 25.43
N GLY A 146 -3.21 -7.42 24.79
CA GLY A 146 -3.41 -8.44 23.76
C GLY A 146 -2.29 -8.48 22.71
N THR A 147 -2.34 -9.47 21.83
CA THR A 147 -1.48 -9.54 20.63
C THR A 147 -2.16 -8.84 19.47
N PHE A 148 -1.47 -7.92 18.81
CA PHE A 148 -1.99 -7.16 17.68
C PHE A 148 -1.12 -7.46 16.46
N THR A 149 -1.68 -8.11 15.44
CA THR A 149 -0.93 -8.43 14.22
C THR A 149 -0.76 -7.20 13.36
N CYS A 150 0.44 -7.01 12.81
CA CYS A 150 0.81 -5.83 12.04
C CYS A 150 1.63 -6.30 10.83
N LEU A 151 1.32 -5.74 9.65
CA LEU A 151 2.03 -6.06 8.40
C LEU A 151 2.80 -4.82 7.92
N GLU A 152 4.05 -5.00 7.53
CA GLU A 152 4.93 -3.91 7.08
C GLU A 152 5.26 -4.03 5.58
N SER A 153 5.22 -2.92 4.85
CA SER A 153 5.73 -2.84 3.47
C SER A 153 6.96 -1.94 3.41
N ILE A 154 8.15 -2.55 3.36
CA ILE A 154 9.44 -1.85 3.39
C ILE A 154 9.80 -1.38 1.97
N LEU A 155 9.77 -0.07 1.73
CA LEU A 155 10.21 0.56 0.48
C LEU A 155 11.69 0.98 0.58
N THR A 156 12.56 0.41 -0.24
CA THR A 156 13.99 0.77 -0.30
C THR A 156 14.23 1.79 -1.42
N LEU A 157 14.56 3.02 -1.06
CA LEU A 157 14.85 4.12 -1.98
C LEU A 157 16.38 4.37 -2.06
N GLU A 158 16.94 4.35 -3.26
CA GLU A 158 18.34 4.71 -3.53
C GLU A 158 18.44 6.11 -4.15
N ARG A 159 19.41 6.93 -3.74
CA ARG A 159 19.56 8.32 -4.21
C ARG A 159 20.28 8.39 -5.57
N GLN A 160 19.67 9.07 -6.54
CA GLN A 160 20.21 9.25 -7.89
C GLN A 160 21.24 10.40 -7.93
N MET A 161 22.53 10.07 -7.72
CA MET A 161 23.60 11.06 -7.55
C MET A 161 24.03 11.85 -8.81
N GLY A 162 23.62 11.43 -10.01
CA GLY A 162 24.14 11.97 -11.28
C GLY A 162 23.91 13.48 -11.50
N PHE A 163 22.81 14.01 -10.97
CA PHE A 163 22.50 15.44 -11.03
C PHE A 163 23.50 16.27 -10.20
N TYR A 164 23.70 15.91 -8.93
CA TYR A 164 24.66 16.58 -8.05
C TYR A 164 26.11 16.46 -8.55
N MET A 165 26.46 15.33 -9.18
CA MET A 165 27.79 15.16 -9.79
C MET A 165 28.08 16.20 -10.88
N THR A 166 27.11 16.45 -11.77
CA THR A 166 27.29 17.40 -12.88
C THR A 166 27.12 18.86 -12.48
N GLN A 167 26.19 19.18 -11.57
CA GLN A 167 25.92 20.58 -11.17
C GLN A 167 26.72 21.07 -9.96
N THR A 168 27.18 20.19 -9.07
CA THR A 168 27.83 20.60 -7.80
C THR A 168 29.27 20.10 -7.71
N TYR A 169 29.52 18.79 -7.82
CA TYR A 169 30.85 18.23 -7.59
C TYR A 169 31.84 18.62 -8.70
N ILE A 170 31.50 18.43 -9.98
CA ILE A 170 32.40 18.75 -11.10
C ILE A 170 32.80 20.24 -11.10
N PRO A 171 31.87 21.22 -11.03
CA PRO A 171 32.24 22.64 -10.95
C PRO A 171 33.11 22.98 -9.73
N SER A 172 32.81 22.42 -8.55
CA SER A 172 33.60 22.66 -7.34
C SER A 172 35.03 22.12 -7.47
N ILE A 173 35.19 20.92 -8.03
CA ILE A 173 36.51 20.32 -8.30
C ILE A 173 37.29 21.18 -9.30
N LEU A 174 36.65 21.64 -10.38
CA LEU A 174 37.30 22.51 -11.37
C LEU A 174 37.74 23.85 -10.76
N ILE A 175 36.94 24.46 -9.87
CA ILE A 175 37.33 25.68 -9.15
C ILE A 175 38.55 25.44 -8.24
N VAL A 176 38.62 24.31 -7.54
CA VAL A 176 39.80 23.95 -6.72
C VAL A 176 41.03 23.72 -7.59
N MET A 177 40.91 22.99 -8.71
CA MET A 177 42.03 22.76 -9.63
C MET A 177 42.54 24.07 -10.27
N LEU A 178 41.64 24.99 -10.62
CA LEU A 178 42.00 26.31 -11.14
C LEU A 178 42.64 27.21 -10.06
N SER A 179 42.25 27.09 -8.79
CA SER A 179 42.89 27.86 -7.71
C SER A 179 44.32 27.40 -7.44
N TRP A 180 44.64 26.12 -7.66
CA TRP A 180 46.00 25.59 -7.56
C TRP A 180 46.86 25.95 -8.78
N ALA A 181 46.28 26.04 -9.98
CA ALA A 181 46.99 26.45 -11.20
C ALA A 181 47.28 27.97 -11.28
N ALA A 182 46.89 28.73 -10.26
CA ALA A 182 47.11 30.17 -10.12
C ALA A 182 48.24 30.54 -9.13
N PHE A 183 48.96 29.55 -8.60
CA PHE A 183 50.15 29.67 -7.73
C PHE A 183 51.42 29.20 -8.44
#